data_AF-A0A2V6CGC4-F1
#
_entry.id   AF-A0A2V6CGC4-F1
#
_cell.length_a   1.000
_cell.length_b   1.000
_cell.length_c   1.000
_cell.angle_alpha   90.00
_cell.angle_beta   90.00
_cell.angle_gamma   90.00
#
_symmetry.space_group_name_H-M   'P 1'
#
loop_
_entity.id
_entity.type
_entity.pdbx_description
1 polymer ?
#
loop_
_entity_poly.entity_id
_entity_poly.type
_entity_poly.pdbx_seq_one_letter_code
_entity_poly.pdbx_strand_id
1 'polypeptide(L)'
;MARPLRVEFEDAIYHVCTRGNARQRTFLDNRDRSRFVELLAESARRFDVSIFCFVLMGNHVHLVAQTHRANLGRWMHWLTVAYTVFFNRRHRSSGHLFQGRYKSFLVQEGDYLLALSRYVHLNPVRGTSLGRGTPSERRKRLRTFRWSSYPGYAGLRAPHPFVEEQMVLGELGGARKGERVRYRKFVEEGLVREVENPFEAVRWQAVLGNERFVQKLRDRLKGLHKYRREIPSLRRIGEAVGTEEVLHKVAKRFKVESGRLLQKGERGLQARNVAMWMIWESGSKSLREIGELFGGLDYAAVAQRIRRTRLAHDPQTKGKLLKEMLNVKA
;
A
#
# COMPACT_ATOMS: atom_id res chain seq x y z
N MET A 1 16.91 14.30 -11.44
CA MET A 1 15.64 13.88 -12.09
C MET A 1 14.47 14.61 -11.44
N ALA A 2 13.59 15.19 -12.25
CA ALA A 2 12.32 15.76 -11.78
C ALA A 2 11.54 14.70 -11.00
N ARG A 3 11.11 15.07 -9.79
CA ARG A 3 10.45 14.14 -8.87
C ARG A 3 8.99 14.00 -9.29
N PRO A 4 8.48 12.78 -9.52
CA PRO A 4 7.06 12.57 -9.75
C PRO A 4 6.20 13.24 -8.69
N LEU A 5 5.23 14.05 -9.11
CA LEU A 5 4.17 14.55 -8.23
C LEU A 5 3.40 13.35 -7.63
N ARG A 6 2.67 13.56 -6.55
CA ARG A 6 1.82 12.53 -5.94
C ARG A 6 0.36 12.80 -6.26
N VAL A 7 -0.43 11.75 -6.30
CA VAL A 7 -1.88 11.86 -6.45
C VAL A 7 -2.43 12.38 -5.13
N GLU A 8 -2.66 13.68 -5.07
CA GLU A 8 -3.31 14.34 -3.95
C GLU A 8 -4.56 15.08 -4.42
N PHE A 9 -5.68 14.83 -3.77
CA PHE A 9 -6.94 15.53 -3.98
C PHE A 9 -7.71 15.58 -2.68
N GLU A 10 -8.68 16.48 -2.62
CA GLU A 10 -9.55 16.70 -1.46
C GLU A 10 -10.33 15.44 -1.08
N ASP A 11 -10.39 15.19 0.24
CA ASP A 11 -11.06 14.07 0.91
C ASP A 11 -10.58 12.68 0.52
N ALA A 12 -9.37 12.58 -0.03
CA ALA A 12 -8.77 11.32 -0.39
C ALA A 12 -8.26 10.55 0.83
N ILE A 13 -8.52 9.24 0.87
CA ILE A 13 -8.00 8.32 1.88
C ILE A 13 -6.73 7.65 1.36
N TYR A 14 -5.72 7.57 2.21
CA TYR A 14 -4.42 7.02 1.91
C TYR A 14 -3.99 5.95 2.89
N HIS A 15 -3.43 4.86 2.36
CA HIS A 15 -2.44 4.07 3.08
C HIS A 15 -1.07 4.69 2.86
N VAL A 16 -0.40 5.12 3.94
CA VAL A 16 0.94 5.69 3.89
C VAL A 16 1.93 4.77 4.59
N CYS A 17 3.07 4.52 3.96
CA CYS A 17 4.15 3.74 4.55
C CYS A 17 5.50 4.47 4.43
N THR A 18 6.23 4.61 5.54
CA THR A 18 7.62 5.10 5.53
C THR A 18 8.55 4.07 6.19
N ARG A 19 9.81 4.00 5.74
CA ARG A 19 10.79 2.99 6.17
C ARG A 19 12.16 3.62 6.40
N GLY A 20 12.86 3.16 7.44
CA GLY A 20 14.21 3.62 7.79
C GLY A 20 15.23 3.33 6.70
N ASN A 21 16.12 4.29 6.46
CA ASN A 21 17.20 4.20 5.47
C ASN A 21 18.00 2.91 5.65
N ALA A 22 18.32 2.20 4.56
CA ALA A 22 18.95 0.88 4.64
C ALA A 22 18.24 -0.14 5.58
N ARG A 23 16.93 0.01 5.81
CA ARG A 23 16.10 -0.77 6.76
C ARG A 23 16.50 -0.59 8.23
N GLN A 24 17.27 0.45 8.55
CA GLN A 24 17.67 0.80 9.91
C GLN A 24 16.47 1.05 10.82
N ARG A 25 16.68 0.90 12.12
CA ARG A 25 15.64 1.21 13.11
C ARG A 25 15.32 2.70 13.05
N THR A 26 14.03 3.01 12.95
CA THR A 26 13.51 4.38 13.01
C THR A 26 13.16 4.77 14.44
N PHE A 27 13.13 3.81 15.37
CA PHE A 27 12.89 4.01 16.79
C PHE A 27 13.86 3.14 17.60
N LEU A 28 14.72 3.77 18.39
CA LEU A 28 15.67 3.07 19.26
C LEU A 28 15.03 2.70 20.60
N ASP A 29 14.15 3.55 21.12
CA ASP A 29 13.47 3.36 22.39
C ASP A 29 11.98 3.78 22.35
N ASN A 30 11.35 3.84 23.52
CA ASN A 30 9.95 4.25 23.66
C ASN A 30 9.78 5.78 23.58
N ARG A 31 10.81 6.58 23.91
CA ARG A 31 10.75 8.04 23.83
C ARG A 31 10.69 8.49 22.37
N ASP A 32 11.42 7.80 21.49
CA ASP A 32 11.34 7.98 20.05
C ASP A 32 9.91 7.76 19.52
N ARG A 33 9.27 6.66 19.94
CA ARG A 33 7.91 6.34 19.49
C ARG A 33 6.88 7.29 20.08
N SER A 34 6.98 7.66 21.35
CA SER A 34 6.11 8.68 21.97
C SER A 34 6.20 9.99 21.18
N ARG A 35 7.42 10.44 20.88
CA ARG A 35 7.60 11.68 20.12
C ARG A 35 6.99 11.62 18.73
N PHE A 36 7.11 10.48 18.06
CA PHE A 36 6.47 10.30 16.75
C PHE A 36 4.94 10.36 16.84
N VAL A 37 4.33 9.74 17.86
CA VAL A 37 2.87 9.79 18.07
C VAL A 37 2.42 11.23 18.37
N GLU A 38 3.16 11.98 19.18
CA GLU A 38 2.89 13.41 19.43
C GLU A 38 2.94 14.23 18.14
N LEU A 39 4.02 14.09 17.36
CA LEU A 39 4.17 14.78 16.07
C LEU A 39 3.10 14.37 15.07
N LEU A 40 2.67 13.10 15.08
CA LEU A 40 1.57 12.62 14.25
C LEU A 40 0.28 13.37 14.60
N ALA A 41 -0.08 13.46 15.88
CA ALA A 41 -1.26 14.18 16.34
C ALA A 41 -1.19 15.69 16.04
N GLU A 42 -0.03 16.31 16.25
CA GLU A 42 0.22 17.73 15.94
C GLU A 42 0.07 18.00 14.44
N SER A 43 0.72 17.18 13.62
CA SER A 43 0.67 17.29 12.17
C SER A 43 -0.74 17.06 11.62
N ALA A 44 -1.49 16.12 12.18
CA ALA A 44 -2.86 15.83 11.77
C ALA A 44 -3.75 17.08 11.92
N ARG A 45 -3.68 17.76 13.07
CA ARG A 45 -4.40 19.02 13.29
C ARG A 45 -3.90 20.14 12.38
N ARG A 46 -2.58 20.30 12.25
CA ARG A 46 -1.96 21.38 11.46
C ARG A 46 -2.32 21.31 9.98
N PHE A 47 -2.46 20.10 9.45
CA PHE A 47 -2.69 19.87 8.04
C PHE A 47 -4.11 19.41 7.72
N ASP A 48 -5.04 19.43 8.68
CA ASP A 48 -6.45 19.07 8.41
C ASP A 48 -6.57 17.63 7.87
N VAL A 49 -6.04 16.69 8.66
CA VAL A 49 -5.93 15.26 8.31
C VAL A 49 -6.55 14.42 9.40
N SER A 50 -7.54 13.60 9.04
CA SER A 50 -8.10 12.56 9.90
C SER A 50 -7.22 11.31 9.88
N ILE A 51 -6.84 10.82 11.06
CA ILE A 51 -6.09 9.57 11.20
C ILE A 51 -7.05 8.45 11.56
N PHE A 52 -7.22 7.47 10.70
CA PHE A 52 -8.10 6.33 10.97
C PHE A 52 -7.37 5.22 11.74
N CYS A 53 -6.17 4.86 11.33
CA CYS A 53 -5.36 3.92 12.11
C CYS A 53 -3.87 4.05 11.82
N PHE A 54 -3.05 3.55 12.75
CA PHE A 54 -1.60 3.51 12.61
C PHE A 54 -0.96 2.34 13.34
N VAL A 55 0.28 2.03 12.94
CA VAL A 55 1.24 1.17 13.64
C VAL A 55 2.67 1.67 13.41
N LEU A 56 3.47 1.73 14.48
CA LEU A 56 4.89 2.06 14.45
C LEU A 56 5.71 0.78 14.69
N MET A 57 6.27 0.25 13.62
CA MET A 57 7.20 -0.89 13.66
C MET A 57 8.63 -0.40 13.90
N GLY A 58 9.57 -1.29 14.23
CA GLY A 58 10.93 -0.89 14.60
C GLY A 58 11.70 -0.11 13.53
N ASN A 59 11.42 -0.37 12.24
CA ASN A 59 12.06 0.28 11.10
C ASN A 59 11.10 0.84 10.06
N HIS A 60 9.79 0.83 10.32
CA HIS A 60 8.79 1.35 9.39
C HIS A 60 7.50 1.75 10.09
N VAL A 61 6.70 2.57 9.43
CA VAL A 61 5.42 3.08 9.95
C VAL A 61 4.36 2.86 8.89
N HIS A 62 3.16 2.43 9.30
CA HIS A 62 1.97 2.43 8.46
C HIS A 62 0.93 3.36 9.07
N LEU A 63 0.38 4.25 8.24
CA LEU A 63 -0.72 5.15 8.58
C LEU A 63 -1.87 4.91 7.59
N VAL A 64 -3.10 5.02 8.07
CA VAL A 64 -4.29 5.16 7.25
C VAL A 64 -4.93 6.48 7.62
N ALA A 65 -5.02 7.38 6.66
CA ALA A 65 -5.41 8.76 6.90
C ALA A 65 -6.18 9.34 5.72
N GLN A 66 -7.13 10.23 6.01
CA GLN A 66 -7.80 11.06 5.02
C GLN A 66 -7.23 12.47 5.07
N THR A 67 -6.92 13.05 3.92
CA THR A 67 -6.56 14.47 3.85
C THR A 67 -7.76 15.27 3.35
N HIS A 68 -8.29 16.18 4.16
CA HIS A 68 -9.41 17.07 3.75
C HIS A 68 -9.00 18.16 2.77
N ARG A 69 -7.71 18.22 2.44
CA ARG A 69 -7.15 19.08 1.41
C ARG A 69 -6.17 18.26 0.58
N ALA A 70 -5.87 18.69 -0.64
CA ALA A 70 -4.82 18.10 -1.47
C ALA A 70 -3.41 18.43 -0.91
N ASN A 71 -3.05 17.88 0.24
CA ASN A 71 -1.85 18.29 0.99
C ASN A 71 -1.05 17.13 1.61
N LEU A 72 -1.31 15.89 1.20
CA LEU A 72 -0.59 14.69 1.66
C LEU A 72 0.94 14.89 1.60
N GLY A 73 1.44 15.49 0.52
CA GLY A 73 2.86 15.81 0.34
C GLY A 73 3.42 16.69 1.46
N ARG A 74 2.71 17.78 1.78
CA ARG A 74 3.12 18.75 2.79
C ARG A 74 3.04 18.18 4.20
N TRP A 75 1.94 17.48 4.51
CA TRP A 75 1.74 16.83 5.81
C TRP A 75 2.85 15.82 6.11
N MET A 76 3.10 14.88 5.18
CA MET A 76 4.12 13.85 5.39
C MET A 76 5.53 14.41 5.38
N HIS A 77 5.80 15.45 4.58
CA HIS A 77 7.10 16.13 4.61
C HIS A 77 7.37 16.73 5.99
N TRP A 78 6.41 17.48 6.54
CA TRP A 78 6.54 18.07 7.87
C TRP A 78 6.75 16.99 8.94
N LEU A 79 5.91 15.96 8.97
CA LEU A 79 5.97 14.89 9.97
C LEU A 79 7.33 14.17 9.94
N THR A 80 7.79 13.78 8.76
CA THR A 80 9.05 13.03 8.62
C THR A 80 10.28 13.88 8.90
N VAL A 81 10.28 15.16 8.52
CA VAL A 81 11.37 16.09 8.81
C VAL A 81 11.43 16.40 10.30
N ALA A 82 10.32 16.79 10.91
CA ALA A 82 10.26 17.11 12.34
C ALA A 82 10.77 15.93 13.20
N TYR A 83 10.35 14.71 12.86
CA TYR A 83 10.84 13.53 13.55
C TYR A 83 12.32 13.23 13.29
N THR A 84 12.79 13.37 12.04
CA THR A 84 14.22 13.16 11.71
C THR A 84 15.12 14.14 12.45
N VAL A 85 14.73 15.41 12.54
CA VAL A 85 15.48 16.44 13.30
C VAL A 85 15.55 16.07 14.78
N PHE A 86 14.42 15.70 15.38
CA PHE A 86 14.38 15.23 16.77
C PHE A 86 15.30 14.02 16.99
N PHE A 87 15.19 13.00 16.12
CA PHE A 87 15.95 11.76 16.22
C PHE A 87 17.46 12.04 16.12
N ASN A 88 17.88 12.80 15.11
CA ASN A 88 19.28 13.14 14.88
C ASN A 88 19.87 13.92 16.06
N ARG A 89 19.13 14.90 16.60
CA ARG A 89 19.57 15.65 17.79
C ARG A 89 19.69 14.75 19.03
N ARG A 90 18.69 13.88 19.26
CA ARG A 90 18.65 12.99 20.43
C ARG A 90 19.77 11.96 20.42
N HIS A 91 20.05 11.39 19.24
CA HIS A 91 20.99 10.28 19.07
C HIS A 91 22.34 10.71 18.52
N ARG A 92 22.62 12.03 18.48
CA ARG A 92 23.85 12.63 17.94
C ARG A 92 24.22 12.06 16.56
N SER A 93 23.20 11.89 15.72
CA SER A 93 23.33 11.36 14.37
C SER A 93 23.09 12.46 13.34
N SER A 94 23.40 12.17 12.08
CA SER A 94 23.25 13.09 10.96
C SER A 94 22.78 12.35 9.70
N GLY A 95 22.20 13.08 8.75
CA GLY A 95 21.75 12.53 7.47
C GLY A 95 20.32 11.98 7.50
N HIS A 96 20.01 11.13 6.52
CA HIS A 96 18.66 10.65 6.27
C HIS A 96 18.25 9.48 7.17
N LEU A 97 17.23 9.69 8.00
CA LEU A 97 16.64 8.62 8.80
C LEU A 97 15.80 7.64 7.97
N PHE A 98 15.04 8.14 7.00
CA PHE A 98 14.16 7.35 6.13
C PHE A 98 14.76 7.11 4.73
N GLN A 99 14.32 6.07 4.01
CA GLN A 99 14.77 5.65 2.65
C GLN A 99 14.41 6.64 1.53
N GLY A 100 14.15 7.90 1.86
CA GLY A 100 13.58 8.90 0.97
C GLY A 100 12.09 9.11 1.25
N ARG A 101 11.31 9.32 0.19
CA ARG A 101 9.89 9.65 0.34
C ARG A 101 9.07 8.43 0.78
N TYR A 102 7.99 8.67 1.53
CA TYR A 102 6.99 7.68 1.89
C TYR A 102 6.35 7.02 0.64
N LYS A 103 5.77 5.83 0.78
CA LYS A 103 4.84 5.25 -0.19
C LYS A 103 3.42 5.63 0.19
N SER A 104 2.56 5.83 -0.80
CA SER A 104 1.15 6.15 -0.59
C SER A 104 0.28 5.42 -1.59
N PHE A 105 -0.81 4.83 -1.13
CA PHE A 105 -1.85 4.20 -1.95
C PHE A 105 -3.18 4.87 -1.63
N LEU A 106 -3.94 5.24 -2.66
CA LEU A 106 -5.33 5.67 -2.50
C LEU A 106 -6.18 4.50 -2.07
N VAL A 107 -7.13 4.73 -1.19
CA VAL A 107 -7.97 3.70 -0.59
C VAL A 107 -9.42 4.08 -0.79
N GLN A 108 -10.22 3.14 -1.27
CA GLN A 108 -11.66 3.25 -1.28
C GLN A 108 -12.21 2.97 0.12
N GLU A 109 -13.24 3.71 0.53
CA GLU A 109 -14.05 3.42 1.73
C GLU A 109 -14.74 2.04 1.64
N GLY A 110 -15.37 1.59 2.73
CA GLY A 110 -15.99 0.28 2.78
C GLY A 110 -15.01 -0.84 3.06
N ASP A 111 -15.24 -1.98 2.39
CA ASP A 111 -14.50 -3.22 2.59
C ASP A 111 -12.98 -3.07 2.40
N TYR A 112 -12.53 -2.20 1.49
CA TYR A 112 -11.10 -1.96 1.26
C TYR A 112 -10.44 -1.27 2.46
N LEU A 113 -11.11 -0.28 3.05
CA LEU A 113 -10.65 0.42 4.24
C LEU A 113 -10.63 -0.53 5.46
N LEU A 114 -11.68 -1.33 5.64
CA LEU A 114 -11.78 -2.31 6.73
C LEU A 114 -10.73 -3.42 6.60
N ALA A 115 -10.52 -3.96 5.40
CA ALA A 115 -9.48 -4.96 5.16
C ALA A 115 -8.07 -4.38 5.40
N LEU A 116 -7.84 -3.13 4.98
CA LEU A 116 -6.59 -2.41 5.22
C LEU A 116 -6.34 -2.15 6.71
N SER A 117 -7.36 -1.77 7.48
CA SER A 117 -7.19 -1.52 8.92
C SER A 117 -6.74 -2.78 9.65
N ARG A 118 -7.34 -3.95 9.32
CA ARG A 118 -6.89 -5.25 9.82
C ARG A 118 -5.45 -5.56 9.42
N TYR A 119 -5.08 -5.31 8.16
CA TYR A 119 -3.69 -5.48 7.73
C TYR A 119 -2.73 -4.65 8.58
N VAL A 120 -3.03 -3.35 8.75
CA VAL A 120 -2.22 -2.41 9.53
C VAL A 120 -2.09 -2.89 10.97
N HIS A 121 -3.20 -3.22 11.63
CA HIS A 121 -3.18 -3.69 13.02
C HIS A 121 -2.49 -5.04 13.22
N LEU A 122 -2.50 -5.94 12.22
CA LEU A 122 -1.80 -7.22 12.32
C LEU A 122 -0.27 -7.11 12.09
N ASN A 123 0.28 -5.97 11.70
CA ASN A 123 1.72 -5.83 11.46
C ASN A 123 2.62 -6.25 12.64
N PRO A 124 2.30 -5.99 13.93
CA PRO A 124 3.12 -6.44 15.06
C PRO A 124 3.24 -7.96 15.18
N VAL A 125 2.37 -8.70 14.52
CA VAL A 125 2.22 -10.17 14.59
C VAL A 125 2.25 -10.83 13.22
N ARG A 126 2.65 -10.07 12.19
CA ARG A 126 2.97 -10.52 10.83
C ARG A 126 4.45 -10.23 10.56
N GLY A 127 5.19 -11.19 10.01
CA GLY A 127 6.59 -11.02 9.63
C GLY A 127 7.57 -11.99 10.30
N THR A 128 8.85 -11.91 9.90
CA THR A 128 9.82 -12.99 10.08
C THR A 128 10.46 -13.09 11.46
N SER A 129 10.54 -12.04 12.27
CA SER A 129 11.16 -12.11 13.61
C SER A 129 10.18 -11.79 14.74
N LEU A 130 9.65 -10.57 14.78
CA LEU A 130 8.64 -10.14 15.77
C LEU A 130 7.25 -10.73 15.53
N GLY A 131 6.99 -11.39 14.40
CA GLY A 131 5.69 -11.99 14.07
C GLY A 131 5.55 -13.46 14.47
N ARG A 132 6.65 -14.14 14.83
CA ARG A 132 6.67 -15.56 15.21
C ARG A 132 6.09 -15.77 16.62
N GLY A 133 5.66 -17.01 16.87
CA GLY A 133 5.09 -17.46 18.13
C GLY A 133 3.77 -18.20 17.93
N THR A 134 3.32 -18.87 18.98
CA THR A 134 2.01 -19.52 19.04
C THR A 134 0.89 -18.49 18.83
N PRO A 135 -0.33 -18.92 18.41
CA PRO A 135 -1.48 -18.03 18.32
C PRO A 135 -1.74 -17.23 19.61
N SER A 136 -1.50 -17.84 20.78
CA SER A 136 -1.65 -17.18 22.08
C SER A 136 -0.64 -16.07 22.30
N GLU A 137 0.65 -16.32 22.03
CA GLU A 137 1.71 -15.30 22.14
C GLU A 137 1.49 -14.14 21.18
N ARG A 138 1.11 -14.46 19.94
CA ARG A 138 0.77 -13.44 18.92
C ARG A 138 -0.42 -12.61 19.39
N ARG A 139 -1.51 -13.23 19.87
CA ARG A 139 -2.66 -12.51 20.43
C ARG A 139 -2.25 -11.61 21.59
N LYS A 140 -1.46 -12.11 22.55
CA LYS A 140 -0.94 -11.31 23.68
C LYS A 140 -0.13 -10.11 23.19
N ARG A 141 0.74 -10.31 22.21
CA ARG A 141 1.55 -9.23 21.60
C ARG A 141 0.65 -8.19 20.92
N LEU A 142 -0.28 -8.62 20.08
CA LEU A 142 -1.21 -7.73 19.38
C LEU A 142 -2.00 -6.85 20.36
N ARG A 143 -2.56 -7.46 21.42
CA ARG A 143 -3.34 -6.78 22.45
C ARG A 143 -2.55 -5.81 23.31
N THR A 144 -1.24 -6.05 23.50
CA THR A 144 -0.38 -5.22 24.37
C THR A 144 0.50 -4.23 23.59
N PHE A 145 0.52 -4.28 22.26
CA PHE A 145 1.37 -3.44 21.42
C PHE A 145 0.89 -1.98 21.38
N ARG A 146 1.41 -1.17 22.32
CA ARG A 146 1.05 0.25 22.53
C ARG A 146 1.36 1.17 21.37
N TRP A 147 2.24 0.75 20.47
CA TRP A 147 2.69 1.55 19.33
C TRP A 147 1.82 1.31 18.10
N SER A 148 0.53 1.07 18.33
CA SER A 148 -0.51 0.94 17.33
C SER A 148 -1.82 1.45 17.91
N SER A 149 -2.72 1.80 17.01
CA SER A 149 -4.11 2.14 17.36
C SER A 149 -4.97 0.93 17.75
N TYR A 150 -4.51 -0.31 17.53
CA TYR A 150 -5.31 -1.53 17.74
C TYR A 150 -5.89 -1.69 19.16
N PRO A 151 -5.14 -1.47 20.26
CA PRO A 151 -5.71 -1.66 21.60
C PRO A 151 -6.91 -0.76 21.89
N GLY A 152 -6.96 0.44 21.29
CA GLY A 152 -8.13 1.32 21.33
C GLY A 152 -9.30 0.66 20.63
N TYR A 153 -9.14 0.37 19.33
CA TYR A 153 -10.13 -0.34 18.50
C TYR A 153 -10.69 -1.61 19.15
N ALA A 154 -9.85 -2.39 19.82
CA ALA A 154 -10.22 -3.66 20.46
C ALA A 154 -10.93 -3.50 21.82
N GLY A 155 -11.09 -2.26 22.31
CA GLY A 155 -11.67 -1.95 23.63
C GLY A 155 -10.80 -2.40 24.80
N LEU A 156 -9.49 -2.50 24.60
CA LEU A 156 -8.54 -2.97 25.61
C LEU A 156 -7.81 -1.81 26.30
N ARG A 157 -7.87 -0.62 25.72
CA ARG A 157 -7.33 0.63 26.25
C ARG A 157 -8.20 1.79 25.80
N ALA A 158 -8.02 2.95 26.45
CA ALA A 158 -8.54 4.20 25.93
C ALA A 158 -7.99 4.45 24.51
N PRO A 159 -8.83 4.86 23.55
CA PRO A 159 -8.40 5.20 22.20
C PRO A 159 -7.51 6.44 22.21
N HIS A 160 -6.70 6.59 21.16
CA HIS A 160 -5.94 7.81 20.95
C HIS A 160 -6.91 8.94 20.55
N PRO A 161 -6.92 10.10 21.22
CA PRO A 161 -7.93 11.15 20.96
C PRO A 161 -7.91 11.70 19.52
N PHE A 162 -6.77 11.61 18.83
CA PHE A 162 -6.61 12.09 17.46
C PHE A 162 -6.91 10.99 16.41
N VAL A 163 -7.33 9.80 16.83
CA VAL A 163 -7.67 8.69 15.94
C VAL A 163 -9.18 8.59 15.79
N GLU A 164 -9.66 8.74 14.57
CA GLU A 164 -11.07 8.69 14.22
C GLU A 164 -11.49 7.25 13.90
N GLU A 165 -11.75 6.48 14.96
CA GLU A 165 -12.03 5.05 14.84
C GLU A 165 -13.36 4.73 14.15
N GLN A 166 -14.32 5.66 14.19
CA GLN A 166 -15.69 5.44 13.74
C GLN A 166 -15.78 5.21 12.23
N MET A 167 -14.90 5.82 11.44
CA MET A 167 -14.85 5.59 10.00
C MET A 167 -14.60 4.13 9.66
N VAL A 168 -13.80 3.43 10.45
CA VAL A 168 -13.47 2.00 10.23
C VAL A 168 -14.43 1.09 10.98
N LEU A 169 -14.80 1.43 12.22
CA LEU A 169 -15.72 0.62 13.03
C LEU A 169 -17.12 0.56 12.41
N GLY A 170 -17.57 1.63 11.76
CA GLY A 170 -18.85 1.71 11.06
C GLY A 170 -18.97 0.69 9.90
N GLU A 171 -17.87 0.36 9.23
CA GLU A 171 -17.85 -0.58 8.10
C GLU A 171 -18.16 -2.02 8.51
N LEU A 172 -18.04 -2.37 9.80
CA LEU A 172 -18.47 -3.68 10.30
C LEU A 172 -19.99 -3.82 10.40
N GLY A 173 -20.72 -2.71 10.33
CA GLY A 173 -22.15 -2.65 10.56
C GLY A 173 -22.58 -3.04 11.98
N GLY A 174 -23.90 -3.11 12.17
CA GLY A 174 -24.55 -3.44 13.44
C GLY A 174 -24.54 -2.29 14.46
N ALA A 175 -25.10 -2.55 15.64
CA ALA A 175 -25.21 -1.54 16.69
C ALA A 175 -23.84 -1.09 17.23
N ARG A 176 -23.69 0.20 17.57
CA ARG A 176 -22.46 0.74 18.20
C ARG A 176 -22.06 -0.04 19.45
N LYS A 177 -23.04 -0.49 20.24
CA LYS A 177 -22.78 -1.39 21.37
C LYS A 177 -22.15 -2.69 20.86
N GLY A 178 -20.92 -2.95 21.29
CA GLY A 178 -20.17 -4.15 20.91
C GLY A 178 -19.36 -4.06 19.61
N GLU A 179 -19.29 -2.91 18.93
CA GLU A 179 -18.48 -2.73 17.72
C GLU A 179 -17.00 -3.10 17.92
N ARG A 180 -16.43 -2.69 19.07
CA ARG A 180 -15.04 -3.00 19.44
C ARG A 180 -14.80 -4.50 19.63
N VAL A 181 -15.80 -5.23 20.12
CA VAL A 181 -15.75 -6.70 20.27
C VAL A 181 -15.78 -7.36 18.89
N ARG A 182 -16.64 -6.89 17.99
CA ARG A 182 -16.71 -7.37 16.59
C ARG A 182 -15.40 -7.09 15.86
N TYR A 183 -14.86 -5.88 15.98
CA TYR A 183 -13.58 -5.51 15.37
C TYR A 183 -12.41 -6.34 15.90
N ARG A 184 -12.34 -6.54 17.23
CA ARG A 184 -11.35 -7.42 17.85
C ARG A 184 -11.43 -8.85 17.28
N LYS A 185 -12.63 -9.41 17.13
CA LYS A 185 -12.84 -10.73 16.52
C LYS A 185 -12.36 -10.74 15.07
N PHE A 186 -12.79 -9.78 14.27
CA PHE A 186 -12.40 -9.62 12.86
C PHE A 186 -10.88 -9.56 12.65
N VAL A 187 -10.15 -8.80 13.48
CA VAL A 187 -8.70 -8.73 13.38
C VAL A 187 -8.02 -10.01 13.87
N GLU A 188 -8.45 -10.55 15.02
CA GLU A 188 -7.82 -11.73 15.62
C GLU A 188 -8.07 -13.03 14.84
N GLU A 189 -9.11 -13.11 14.02
CA GLU A 189 -9.29 -14.19 13.05
C GLU A 189 -8.09 -14.31 12.10
N GLY A 190 -7.43 -13.19 11.77
CA GLY A 190 -6.19 -13.17 10.98
C GLY A 190 -4.93 -13.65 11.69
N LEU A 191 -5.04 -14.07 12.95
CA LEU A 191 -3.98 -14.81 13.63
C LEU A 191 -4.01 -16.30 13.31
N VAL A 192 -5.20 -16.84 13.05
CA VAL A 192 -5.44 -18.28 12.88
C VAL A 192 -5.63 -18.63 11.41
N ARG A 193 -6.36 -17.81 10.67
CA ARG A 193 -6.59 -17.99 9.24
C ARG A 193 -5.61 -17.14 8.46
N GLU A 194 -5.18 -17.67 7.32
CA GLU A 194 -4.51 -16.85 6.33
C GLU A 194 -5.51 -15.78 5.85
N VAL A 195 -5.14 -14.53 6.08
CA VAL A 195 -5.95 -13.38 5.68
C VAL A 195 -5.31 -12.78 4.46
N GLU A 196 -6.13 -12.68 3.40
CA GLU A 196 -5.79 -12.01 2.15
C GLU A 196 -5.10 -10.69 2.43
N ASN A 197 -3.97 -10.47 1.75
CA ASN A 197 -3.24 -9.25 1.89
C ASN A 197 -3.93 -8.18 1.02
N PRO A 198 -4.42 -7.05 1.57
CA PRO A 198 -5.11 -6.03 0.78
C PRO A 198 -4.30 -5.54 -0.41
N PHE A 199 -2.96 -5.58 -0.32
CA PHE A 199 -2.08 -5.19 -1.41
C PHE A 199 -2.15 -6.12 -2.64
N GLU A 200 -2.76 -7.30 -2.52
CA GLU A 200 -3.08 -8.18 -3.65
C GLU A 200 -4.07 -7.53 -4.61
N ALA A 201 -5.01 -6.75 -4.07
CA ALA A 201 -6.02 -6.02 -4.81
C ALA A 201 -5.52 -4.67 -5.35
N VAL A 202 -4.25 -4.30 -5.13
CA VAL A 202 -3.72 -3.04 -5.66
C VAL A 202 -3.75 -3.05 -7.17
N ARG A 203 -4.38 -2.03 -7.72
CA ARG A 203 -4.34 -1.71 -9.14
C ARG A 203 -3.50 -0.46 -9.37
N TRP A 204 -2.86 -0.38 -10.54
CA TRP A 204 -1.91 0.68 -10.94
C TRP A 204 -0.81 1.00 -9.91
N GLN A 205 -0.43 0.03 -9.08
CA GLN A 205 0.58 0.17 -8.03
C GLN A 205 0.26 1.26 -6.98
N ALA A 206 -0.96 1.79 -6.98
CA ALA A 206 -1.29 3.03 -6.27
C ALA A 206 -2.72 3.10 -5.72
N VAL A 207 -3.62 2.19 -6.10
CA VAL A 207 -5.04 2.26 -5.71
C VAL A 207 -5.51 0.92 -5.12
N LEU A 208 -6.11 0.99 -3.93
CA LEU A 208 -6.84 -0.08 -3.25
C LEU A 208 -8.34 0.23 -3.38
N GLY A 209 -8.98 -0.35 -4.39
CA GLY A 209 -10.40 -0.10 -4.68
C GLY A 209 -10.87 -0.88 -5.89
N ASN A 210 -12.19 -0.89 -6.09
CA ASN A 210 -12.81 -1.58 -7.21
C ASN A 210 -12.67 -0.79 -8.53
N GLU A 211 -13.08 -1.41 -9.64
CA GLU A 211 -13.01 -0.81 -10.97
C GLU A 211 -13.73 0.52 -11.09
N ARG A 212 -14.91 0.62 -10.49
CA ARG A 212 -15.72 1.82 -10.52
C ARG A 212 -15.03 2.98 -9.78
N PHE A 213 -14.42 2.71 -8.63
CA PHE A 213 -13.65 3.69 -7.88
C PHE A 213 -12.46 4.18 -8.68
N VAL A 214 -11.74 3.28 -9.34
CA VAL A 214 -10.59 3.69 -10.14
C VAL A 214 -11.03 4.47 -11.38
N GLN A 215 -12.13 4.09 -12.02
CA GLN A 215 -12.66 4.83 -13.16
C GLN A 215 -13.08 6.26 -12.75
N LYS A 216 -13.75 6.42 -11.60
CA LYS A 216 -14.06 7.74 -11.01
C LYS A 216 -12.78 8.56 -10.77
N LEU A 217 -11.74 7.94 -10.20
CA LEU A 217 -10.45 8.59 -9.99
C LEU A 217 -9.84 9.03 -11.32
N ARG A 218 -9.88 8.17 -12.34
CA ARG A 218 -9.39 8.49 -13.69
C ARG A 218 -10.11 9.71 -14.26
N ASP A 219 -11.43 9.77 -14.15
CA ASP A 219 -12.21 10.88 -14.71
C ASP A 219 -11.96 12.19 -13.94
N ARG A 220 -11.84 12.14 -12.61
CA ARG A 220 -11.43 13.29 -11.78
C ARG A 220 -10.04 13.81 -12.19
N LEU A 221 -9.10 12.90 -12.49
CA LEU A 221 -7.75 13.25 -12.90
C LEU A 221 -7.63 13.67 -14.37
N LYS A 222 -8.52 13.22 -15.24
CA LYS A 222 -8.63 13.75 -16.60
C LYS A 222 -8.97 15.24 -16.57
N GLY A 223 -9.76 15.74 -15.62
CA GLY A 223 -9.97 17.20 -15.47
C GLY A 223 -8.71 18.00 -15.11
N LEU A 224 -7.66 17.33 -14.62
CA LEU A 224 -6.44 17.93 -14.06
C LEU A 224 -5.22 17.74 -14.98
N HIS A 225 -5.36 18.04 -16.28
CA HIS A 225 -4.39 17.74 -17.36
C HIS A 225 -2.92 17.99 -17.00
N LYS A 226 -2.62 19.05 -16.22
CA LYS A 226 -1.28 19.40 -15.74
C LYS A 226 -0.63 18.30 -14.89
N TYR A 227 -1.37 17.67 -13.99
CA TYR A 227 -0.87 16.64 -13.06
C TYR A 227 -0.60 15.30 -13.73
N ARG A 228 -1.28 15.02 -14.86
CA ARG A 228 -1.19 13.74 -15.56
C ARG A 228 0.17 13.53 -16.24
N ARG A 229 0.84 14.62 -16.67
CA ARG A 229 2.20 14.58 -17.26
C ARG A 229 3.29 14.38 -16.20
N GLU A 230 3.09 14.90 -14.99
CA GLU A 230 4.11 14.97 -13.94
C GLU A 230 4.07 13.77 -12.95
N ILE A 231 3.03 12.92 -13.04
CA ILE A 231 2.86 11.74 -12.19
C ILE A 231 2.84 10.47 -13.06
N PRO A 232 3.95 9.71 -13.14
CA PRO A 232 4.05 8.52 -14.00
C PRO A 232 3.03 7.43 -13.68
N SER A 233 2.60 7.29 -12.42
CA SER A 233 1.52 6.38 -12.06
C SER A 233 0.16 6.83 -12.60
N LEU A 234 -0.10 8.15 -12.69
CA LEU A 234 -1.36 8.68 -13.24
C LEU A 234 -1.41 8.72 -14.76
N ARG A 235 -0.26 8.90 -15.44
CA ARG A 235 -0.18 8.75 -16.90
C ARG A 235 -0.79 7.41 -17.32
N ARG A 236 -0.44 6.35 -16.57
CA ARG A 236 -0.90 4.96 -16.79
C ARG A 236 -2.35 4.71 -16.41
N ILE A 237 -2.89 5.36 -15.36
CA ILE A 237 -4.29 5.19 -14.94
C ILE A 237 -5.28 5.49 -16.07
N GLY A 238 -4.91 6.33 -17.05
CA GLY A 238 -5.80 6.63 -18.16
C GLY A 238 -5.38 6.22 -19.56
N GLU A 239 -4.37 5.37 -19.69
CA GLU A 239 -3.96 4.67 -20.92
C GLU A 239 -4.11 3.14 -20.73
N ALA A 240 -5.10 2.70 -19.95
CA ALA A 240 -5.25 1.29 -19.60
C ALA A 240 -5.50 0.44 -20.86
N VAL A 241 -4.47 -0.33 -21.26
CA VAL A 241 -4.54 -1.33 -22.31
C VAL A 241 -5.24 -2.56 -21.77
N GLY A 242 -6.25 -3.07 -22.48
CA GLY A 242 -7.02 -4.25 -22.06
C GLY A 242 -6.14 -5.49 -21.92
N THR A 243 -6.50 -6.42 -21.03
CA THR A 243 -5.72 -7.65 -20.82
C THR A 243 -5.52 -8.44 -22.11
N GLU A 244 -6.57 -8.56 -22.94
CA GLU A 244 -6.50 -9.25 -24.24
C GLU A 244 -5.51 -8.58 -25.21
N GLU A 245 -5.50 -7.25 -25.26
CA GLU A 245 -4.57 -6.50 -26.10
C GLU A 245 -3.11 -6.69 -25.63
N VAL A 246 -2.87 -6.69 -24.31
CA VAL A 246 -1.54 -6.99 -23.75
C VAL A 246 -1.11 -8.42 -24.11
N LEU A 247 -1.98 -9.41 -23.93
CA LEU A 247 -1.68 -10.81 -24.26
C LEU A 247 -1.36 -10.96 -25.75
N HIS A 248 -2.14 -10.33 -26.64
CA HIS A 248 -1.91 -10.36 -28.08
C HIS A 248 -0.54 -9.76 -28.46
N LYS A 249 -0.20 -8.58 -27.92
CA LYS A 249 1.08 -7.92 -28.22
C LYS A 249 2.28 -8.71 -27.70
N VAL A 250 2.19 -9.28 -26.49
CA VAL A 250 3.26 -10.13 -25.94
C VAL A 250 3.42 -11.40 -26.76
N ALA A 251 2.32 -12.07 -27.12
CA ALA A 251 2.32 -13.25 -27.97
C ALA A 251 3.02 -12.97 -29.31
N LYS A 252 2.64 -11.89 -29.99
CA LYS A 252 3.26 -11.45 -31.26
C LYS A 252 4.76 -11.21 -31.12
N ARG A 253 5.20 -10.51 -30.07
CA ARG A 253 6.62 -10.16 -29.84
C ARG A 253 7.50 -11.37 -29.54
N PHE A 254 6.96 -12.34 -28.83
CA PHE A 254 7.65 -13.57 -28.47
C PHE A 254 7.42 -14.71 -29.48
N LYS A 255 6.66 -14.46 -30.55
CA LYS A 255 6.28 -15.44 -31.59
C LYS A 255 5.67 -16.70 -30.98
N VAL A 256 4.78 -16.52 -30.01
CA VAL A 256 4.02 -17.60 -29.36
C VAL A 256 2.53 -17.37 -29.54
N GLU A 257 1.76 -18.44 -29.52
CA GLU A 257 0.30 -18.36 -29.49
C GLU A 257 -0.20 -17.75 -28.17
N SER A 258 -1.21 -16.88 -28.23
CA SER A 258 -1.76 -16.21 -27.05
C SER A 258 -2.29 -17.18 -26.00
N GLY A 259 -2.96 -18.26 -26.41
CA GLY A 259 -3.46 -19.30 -25.50
C GLY A 259 -2.36 -20.00 -24.70
N ARG A 260 -1.16 -20.16 -25.29
CA ARG A 260 -0.01 -20.76 -24.60
C ARG A 260 0.56 -19.89 -23.48
N LEU A 261 0.34 -18.57 -23.52
CA LEU A 261 0.75 -17.69 -22.41
C LEU A 261 0.03 -18.04 -21.11
N LEU A 262 -1.18 -18.60 -21.17
CA LEU A 262 -2.02 -18.92 -20.01
C LEU A 262 -1.80 -20.35 -19.48
N GLN A 263 -1.30 -21.28 -20.30
CA GLN A 263 -1.08 -22.70 -19.95
C GLN A 263 0.22 -22.98 -19.15
N LYS A 264 0.20 -23.97 -18.25
CA LYS A 264 1.40 -24.41 -17.50
C LYS A 264 2.33 -25.22 -18.43
N GLY A 265 3.53 -24.72 -18.76
CA GLY A 265 4.52 -25.45 -19.57
C GLY A 265 5.83 -24.69 -19.82
N GLU A 266 6.94 -25.42 -20.01
CA GLU A 266 8.33 -24.90 -19.99
C GLU A 266 8.74 -24.07 -21.22
N ARG A 267 8.12 -24.25 -22.39
CA ARG A 267 8.44 -23.43 -23.58
C ARG A 267 7.61 -22.15 -23.58
N GLY A 268 8.16 -21.10 -22.95
CA GLY A 268 7.57 -19.76 -22.94
C GLY A 268 7.63 -19.00 -21.62
N LEU A 269 8.45 -19.44 -20.65
CA LEU A 269 8.48 -18.86 -19.30
C LEU A 269 8.74 -17.34 -19.30
N GLN A 270 9.60 -16.86 -20.22
CA GLN A 270 9.89 -15.43 -20.35
C GLN A 270 8.69 -14.64 -20.88
N ALA A 271 8.04 -15.11 -21.95
CA ALA A 271 6.86 -14.46 -22.54
C ALA A 271 5.70 -14.41 -21.53
N ARG A 272 5.45 -15.52 -20.82
CA ARG A 272 4.45 -15.60 -19.75
C ARG A 272 4.73 -14.60 -18.63
N ASN A 273 5.98 -14.53 -18.15
CA ASN A 273 6.32 -13.61 -17.08
C ASN A 273 6.29 -12.14 -17.53
N VAL A 274 6.64 -11.86 -18.79
CA VAL A 274 6.47 -10.53 -19.39
C VAL A 274 4.99 -10.17 -19.52
N ALA A 275 4.12 -11.11 -19.93
CA ALA A 275 2.67 -10.89 -19.96
C ALA A 275 2.12 -10.55 -18.57
N MET A 276 2.46 -11.33 -17.54
CA MET A 276 2.08 -11.01 -16.14
C MET A 276 2.55 -9.61 -15.74
N TRP A 277 3.80 -9.26 -16.06
CA TRP A 277 4.34 -7.95 -15.74
C TRP A 277 3.61 -6.83 -16.48
N MET A 278 3.38 -6.97 -17.80
CA MET A 278 2.70 -5.95 -18.60
C MET A 278 1.23 -5.76 -18.17
N ILE A 279 0.50 -6.83 -17.88
CA ILE A 279 -0.88 -6.77 -17.36
C ILE A 279 -0.93 -6.09 -15.99
N TRP A 280 0.05 -6.36 -15.13
CA TRP A 280 0.16 -5.68 -13.84
C TRP A 280 0.53 -4.20 -14.00
N GLU A 281 1.44 -3.89 -14.92
CA GLU A 281 1.89 -2.51 -15.16
C GLU A 281 0.82 -1.65 -15.86
N SER A 282 -0.04 -2.26 -16.69
CA SER A 282 -1.22 -1.59 -17.27
C SER A 282 -2.27 -1.25 -16.21
N GLY A 283 -2.25 -1.96 -15.07
CA GLY A 283 -3.21 -1.85 -13.97
C GLY A 283 -4.59 -2.44 -14.28
N SER A 284 -4.72 -3.17 -15.39
CA SER A 284 -5.99 -3.77 -15.84
C SER A 284 -6.44 -4.90 -14.93
N LYS A 285 -5.50 -5.57 -14.24
CA LYS A 285 -5.77 -6.62 -13.25
C LYS A 285 -4.88 -6.45 -12.03
N SER A 286 -5.42 -6.80 -10.87
CA SER A 286 -4.70 -6.95 -9.60
C SER A 286 -3.78 -8.18 -9.64
N LEU A 287 -2.89 -8.33 -8.64
CA LEU A 287 -2.00 -9.50 -8.58
C LEU A 287 -2.78 -10.81 -8.43
N ARG A 288 -3.89 -10.78 -7.70
CA ARG A 288 -4.81 -11.91 -7.53
C ARG A 288 -5.45 -12.31 -8.85
N GLU A 289 -6.06 -11.36 -9.55
CA GLU A 289 -6.72 -11.62 -10.85
C GLU A 289 -5.71 -12.11 -11.91
N ILE A 290 -4.45 -11.66 -11.85
CA ILE A 290 -3.37 -12.20 -12.68
C ILE A 290 -3.04 -13.64 -12.26
N GLY A 291 -3.00 -13.94 -10.96
CA GLY A 291 -2.80 -15.29 -10.45
C GLY A 291 -3.86 -16.27 -10.97
N GLU A 292 -5.13 -15.90 -10.84
CA GLU A 292 -6.28 -16.65 -11.35
C GLU A 292 -6.20 -16.85 -12.87
N LEU A 293 -5.96 -15.78 -13.62
CA LEU A 293 -5.81 -15.82 -15.10
C LEU A 293 -4.69 -16.75 -15.56
N PHE A 294 -3.58 -16.81 -14.83
CA PHE A 294 -2.42 -17.62 -15.17
C PHE A 294 -2.39 -18.97 -14.43
N GLY A 295 -3.55 -19.62 -14.32
CA GLY A 295 -3.65 -21.02 -13.86
C GLY A 295 -3.59 -21.18 -12.35
N GLY A 296 -4.18 -20.24 -11.61
CA GLY A 296 -4.33 -20.30 -10.15
C GLY A 296 -3.02 -20.11 -9.39
N LEU A 297 -2.14 -19.22 -9.86
CA LEU A 297 -0.91 -18.89 -9.15
C LEU A 297 -1.22 -18.04 -7.92
N ASP A 298 -0.54 -18.33 -6.81
CA ASP A 298 -0.55 -17.46 -5.65
C ASP A 298 0.01 -16.05 -5.97
N TYR A 299 -0.55 -15.01 -5.35
CA TYR A 299 -0.17 -13.62 -5.61
C TYR A 299 1.31 -13.36 -5.33
N ALA A 300 1.90 -14.01 -4.31
CA ALA A 300 3.29 -13.79 -3.94
C ALA A 300 4.19 -14.40 -5.02
N ALA A 301 3.79 -15.53 -5.60
CA ALA A 301 4.45 -16.10 -6.77
C ALA A 301 4.37 -15.16 -7.98
N VAL A 302 3.20 -14.57 -8.27
CA VAL A 302 3.03 -13.56 -9.33
C VAL A 302 3.94 -12.35 -9.07
N ALA A 303 3.91 -11.79 -7.87
CA ALA A 303 4.72 -10.63 -7.48
C ALA A 303 6.23 -10.90 -7.59
N GLN A 304 6.69 -12.08 -7.18
CA GLN A 304 8.10 -12.48 -7.32
C GLN A 304 8.49 -12.65 -8.78
N ARG A 305 7.65 -13.27 -9.62
CA ARG A 305 7.89 -13.41 -11.06
C ARG A 305 8.01 -12.04 -11.73
N ILE A 306 7.04 -11.15 -11.50
CA ILE A 306 7.07 -9.78 -12.01
C ILE A 306 8.34 -9.06 -11.57
N ARG A 307 8.70 -9.14 -10.29
CA ARG A 307 9.92 -8.51 -9.76
C ARG A 307 11.18 -9.04 -10.45
N ARG A 308 11.32 -10.37 -10.58
CA ARG A 308 12.47 -11.00 -11.24
C ARG A 308 12.55 -10.59 -12.70
N THR A 309 11.44 -10.63 -13.42
CA THR A 309 11.37 -10.20 -14.83
C THR A 309 11.72 -8.73 -14.99
N ARG A 310 11.23 -7.85 -14.10
CA ARG A 310 11.65 -6.44 -14.11
C ARG A 310 13.15 -6.31 -13.87
N LEU A 311 13.73 -7.00 -12.91
CA LEU A 311 15.16 -6.87 -12.62
C LEU A 311 16.05 -7.43 -13.75
N ALA A 312 15.56 -8.41 -14.50
CA ALA A 312 16.30 -9.02 -15.61
C ALA A 312 16.46 -8.11 -16.85
N HIS A 313 15.66 -7.05 -17.00
CA HIS A 313 15.76 -6.14 -18.15
C HIS A 313 16.42 -4.81 -17.73
N ASP A 314 17.32 -4.28 -18.55
CA ASP A 314 17.92 -2.96 -18.35
C ASP A 314 16.88 -1.82 -18.57
N PRO A 315 17.17 -0.57 -18.14
CA PRO A 315 16.23 0.54 -18.27
C PRO A 315 15.75 0.84 -19.70
N GLN A 316 16.60 0.69 -20.72
CA GLN A 316 16.23 0.95 -22.11
C GLN A 316 15.27 -0.13 -22.62
N THR A 317 15.59 -1.40 -22.36
CA THR A 317 14.73 -2.51 -22.76
C THR A 317 13.37 -2.46 -22.07
N LYS A 318 13.34 -2.08 -20.77
CA LYS A 318 12.08 -1.81 -20.06
C LYS A 318 11.25 -0.75 -20.75
N GLY A 319 11.85 0.40 -21.07
CA GLY A 319 11.17 1.49 -21.76
C GLY A 319 10.57 1.06 -23.09
N LYS A 320 11.32 0.27 -23.88
CA LYS A 320 10.87 -0.27 -25.17
C LYS A 320 9.68 -1.22 -25.01
N LEU A 321 9.76 -2.17 -24.07
CA LEU A 321 8.66 -3.10 -23.78
C LEU A 321 7.39 -2.36 -23.33
N LEU A 322 7.52 -1.38 -22.44
CA LEU A 322 6.38 -0.59 -21.97
C LEU A 322 5.73 0.20 -23.11
N LYS A 323 6.52 0.81 -23.98
CA LYS A 323 6.02 1.54 -25.16
C LYS A 323 5.30 0.61 -26.13
N GLU A 324 5.91 -0.54 -26.43
CA GLU A 324 5.39 -1.52 -27.39
C GLU A 324 4.10 -2.17 -26.89
N MET A 325 4.04 -2.54 -25.60
CA MET A 325 2.94 -3.30 -25.04
C MET A 325 1.78 -2.42 -24.58
N LEU A 326 2.08 -1.24 -24.01
CA LEU A 326 1.08 -0.42 -23.31
C LEU A 326 0.75 0.90 -24.04
N ASN A 327 1.25 1.10 -25.26
CA ASN A 327 1.05 2.34 -26.04
C ASN A 327 1.46 3.63 -25.30
N VAL A 328 2.33 3.53 -24.29
CA VAL A 328 2.76 4.68 -23.48
C VAL A 328 3.68 5.56 -24.34
N LYS A 329 3.28 6.80 -24.63
CA LYS A 329 4.17 7.78 -25.28
C LYS A 329 5.39 8.03 -24.38
N ALA A 330 6.56 8.32 -24.98
CA ALA A 330 7.77 8.72 -24.23
C ALA A 330 7.46 9.91 -23.32
#